data_AF-A0A916FZ52-F1
#
_entry.id   AF-A0A916FZ52-F1
#
_cell.length_a   1.000
_cell.length_b   1.000
_cell.length_c   1.000
_cell.angle_alpha   90.00
_cell.angle_beta   90.00
_cell.angle_gamma   90.00
#
_symmetry.space_group_name_H-M   'P 1'
#
loop_
_entity.id
_entity.type
_entity.pdbx_description
1 polymer ?
#
loop_
_entity_poly.entity_id
_entity_poly.type
_entity_poly.pdbx_seq_one_letter_code
_entity_poly.pdbx_strand_id
1 'polypeptide(L)'
;MARTYTAFINRADIPLRKKLQAAIKALGFKLTLEDDYVPFASSGYLPCTLDGEDAGLTLRFDASNAINGKDSAITLQWSGDPREEASVVMIAAALAQDSGAVVRGPDGSEKNADELTAAAEKVFAGLV
;
A
#
# COMPACT_ATOMS: atom_id res chain seq x y z
N MET A 1 -3.77 -3.10 18.37
CA MET A 1 -2.37 -2.80 17.98
C MET A 1 -2.39 -2.38 16.54
N ALA A 2 -1.75 -1.26 16.19
CA ALA A 2 -1.64 -0.85 14.80
C ALA A 2 -0.78 -1.87 14.05
N ARG A 3 -1.29 -2.37 12.93
CA ARG A 3 -0.53 -3.27 12.06
C ARG A 3 0.15 -2.44 10.99
N THR A 4 1.32 -2.87 10.55
CA THR A 4 2.14 -2.13 9.59
C THR A 4 2.68 -3.05 8.50
N TYR A 5 2.53 -2.64 7.25
CA TYR A 5 3.26 -3.19 6.10
C TYR A 5 4.39 -2.25 5.73
N THR A 6 5.57 -2.77 5.42
CA THR A 6 6.69 -1.97 4.93
C THR A 6 7.07 -2.41 3.52
N ALA A 7 6.84 -1.57 2.52
CA ALA A 7 7.20 -1.82 1.13
C ALA A 7 8.56 -1.19 0.79
N PHE A 8 9.54 -2.00 0.43
CA PHE A 8 10.86 -1.59 -0.01
C PHE A 8 10.90 -1.44 -1.53
N ILE A 9 11.25 -0.25 -1.99
CA ILE A 9 11.20 0.15 -3.40
C ILE A 9 12.31 1.17 -3.68
N ASN A 10 12.74 1.28 -4.93
CA ASN A 10 13.64 2.35 -5.32
C ASN A 10 12.92 3.67 -5.34
N ARG A 11 13.59 4.72 -4.86
CA ARG A 11 13.05 6.08 -4.89
C ARG A 11 12.57 6.50 -6.28
N ALA A 12 13.32 6.10 -7.32
CA ALA A 12 13.01 6.40 -8.71
C ALA A 12 11.80 5.61 -9.26
N ASP A 13 11.49 4.46 -8.66
CA ASP A 13 10.40 3.57 -9.07
C ASP A 13 9.11 3.83 -8.28
N ILE A 14 9.11 4.70 -7.27
CA ILE A 14 7.90 4.98 -6.49
C ILE A 14 6.82 5.57 -7.42
N PRO A 15 5.69 4.88 -7.61
CA PRO A 15 4.67 5.33 -8.53
C PRO A 15 4.01 6.61 -8.01
N LEU A 16 3.80 7.56 -8.91
CA LEU A 16 2.95 8.72 -8.64
C LEU A 16 1.49 8.28 -8.47
N ARG A 17 0.65 9.12 -7.83
CA ARG A 17 -0.79 8.88 -7.62
C ARG A 17 -1.47 8.25 -8.84
N LYS A 18 -1.29 8.84 -10.03
CA LYS A 18 -1.92 8.37 -11.28
C LYS A 18 -1.53 6.93 -11.62
N LYS A 19 -0.26 6.57 -11.45
CA LYS A 19 0.25 5.23 -11.77
C LYS A 19 -0.20 4.22 -10.71
N LEU A 20 -0.13 4.59 -9.43
CA LEU A 20 -0.61 3.76 -8.33
C LEU A 20 -2.12 3.49 -8.45
N GLN A 21 -2.90 4.53 -8.75
CA GLN A 21 -4.34 4.44 -8.99
C GLN A 21 -4.68 3.54 -10.19
N ALA A 22 -3.84 3.58 -11.25
CA ALA A 22 -4.00 2.70 -12.40
C ALA A 22 -3.69 1.23 -12.04
N ALA A 23 -2.65 0.97 -11.24
CA ALA A 23 -2.30 -0.37 -10.76
C ALA A 23 -3.40 -0.96 -9.87
N ILE A 24 -3.95 -0.16 -8.94
CA ILE A 24 -5.08 -0.55 -8.08
C ILE A 24 -6.32 -0.89 -8.92
N LYS A 25 -6.62 -0.06 -9.94
CA LYS A 25 -7.73 -0.35 -10.87
C LYS A 25 -7.46 -1.58 -11.73
N ALA A 26 -6.22 -1.81 -12.14
CA ALA A 26 -5.83 -2.99 -12.92
C ALA A 26 -6.00 -4.29 -12.12
N LEU A 27 -5.82 -4.22 -10.80
CA LEU A 27 -6.13 -5.30 -9.86
C LEU A 27 -7.65 -5.51 -9.64
N GLY A 28 -8.50 -4.65 -10.22
CA GLY A 28 -9.96 -4.75 -10.07
C GLY A 28 -10.53 -4.12 -8.80
N PHE A 29 -9.69 -3.45 -8.00
CA PHE A 29 -10.12 -2.82 -6.76
C PHE A 29 -10.71 -1.42 -7.00
N LYS A 30 -11.84 -1.14 -6.36
CA LYS A 30 -12.50 0.18 -6.39
C LYS A 30 -11.99 1.11 -5.29
N LEU A 31 -10.68 1.14 -5.09
CA LEU A 31 -10.05 2.07 -4.17
C LEU A 31 -9.61 3.33 -4.92
N THR A 32 -9.96 4.50 -4.37
CA THR A 32 -9.62 5.81 -4.91
C THR A 32 -8.74 6.55 -3.91
N LEU A 33 -7.54 6.92 -4.34
CA LEU A 33 -6.62 7.74 -3.56
C LEU A 33 -6.94 9.23 -3.75
N GLU A 34 -6.99 10.00 -2.67
CA GLU A 34 -7.15 11.45 -2.72
C GLU A 34 -5.93 12.15 -3.35
N ASP A 35 -6.10 13.42 -3.77
CA ASP A 35 -5.05 14.19 -4.46
C ASP A 35 -3.82 14.47 -3.56
N ASP A 36 -3.99 14.34 -2.25
CA ASP A 36 -2.94 14.56 -1.26
C ASP A 36 -1.85 13.47 -1.30
N TYR A 37 -1.94 12.44 -2.15
CA TYR A 37 -0.85 11.47 -2.32
C TYR A 37 0.31 12.04 -3.15
N VAL A 38 1.36 12.46 -2.46
CA VAL A 38 2.62 12.90 -3.06
C VAL A 38 3.78 12.11 -2.44
N PRO A 39 4.51 11.29 -3.23
CA PRO A 39 5.67 10.56 -2.74
C PRO A 39 6.67 11.47 -2.04
N PHE A 40 7.10 11.11 -0.82
CA PHE A 40 8.02 11.86 0.04
C PHE A 40 7.56 13.24 0.54
N ALA A 41 6.50 13.83 0.01
CA ALA A 41 5.95 15.08 0.53
C ALA A 41 4.77 14.83 1.46
N SER A 42 3.99 13.78 1.21
CA SER A 42 2.88 13.36 2.06
C SER A 42 3.39 12.33 3.05
N SER A 43 3.39 12.67 4.33
CA SER A 43 3.75 11.77 5.42
C SER A 43 2.73 11.93 6.53
N GLY A 44 2.10 10.83 6.93
CA GLY A 44 1.02 10.84 7.91
C GLY A 44 -0.24 10.16 7.38
N TYR A 45 -1.39 10.69 7.75
CA TYR A 45 -2.68 10.12 7.40
C TYR A 45 -3.07 10.51 5.97
N LEU A 46 -3.28 9.50 5.12
CA LEU A 46 -3.81 9.66 3.77
C LEU A 46 -5.27 9.19 3.75
N PRO A 47 -6.23 10.10 3.53
CA PRO A 47 -7.62 9.72 3.28
C PRO A 47 -7.74 9.02 1.91
N CYS A 48 -8.57 7.99 1.84
CA CYS A 48 -8.87 7.26 0.62
C CYS A 48 -10.31 6.75 0.62
N THR A 49 -10.90 6.55 -0.55
CA THR A 49 -12.28 6.06 -0.66
C THR A 49 -12.27 4.63 -1.19
N LEU A 50 -12.81 3.69 -0.42
CA LEU A 50 -12.94 2.28 -0.82
C LEU A 50 -14.40 1.97 -1.13
N ASP A 51 -14.71 1.65 -2.39
CA ASP A 51 -16.08 1.36 -2.88
C ASP A 51 -17.14 2.45 -2.55
N GLY A 52 -16.70 3.70 -2.38
CA GLY A 52 -17.58 4.82 -2.00
C GLY A 52 -17.71 5.05 -0.50
N GLU A 53 -17.08 4.20 0.33
CA GLU A 53 -16.92 4.43 1.76
C GLU A 53 -15.64 5.21 2.09
N ASP A 54 -15.75 6.06 3.10
CA ASP A 54 -14.61 6.77 3.66
C ASP A 54 -13.68 5.80 4.39
N ALA A 55 -12.41 5.85 4.01
CA ALA A 55 -11.33 5.09 4.62
C ALA A 55 -10.08 5.97 4.73
N GLY A 56 -9.07 5.47 5.42
CA GLY A 56 -7.78 6.13 5.42
C GLY A 56 -6.69 5.19 5.87
N LEU A 57 -5.46 5.56 5.59
CA LEU A 57 -4.31 4.83 6.07
C LEU A 57 -3.20 5.79 6.43
N THR A 58 -2.37 5.39 7.37
CA THR A 58 -1.17 6.16 7.67
C THR A 58 -0.04 5.64 6.79
N LEU A 59 0.57 6.52 6.01
CA LEU A 59 1.75 6.21 5.21
C LEU A 59 2.94 7.06 5.63
N ARG A 60 4.12 6.44 5.65
CA ARG A 60 5.39 7.11 5.93
C ARG A 60 6.42 6.65 4.91
N PHE A 61 7.10 7.61 4.30
CA PHE A 61 8.24 7.35 3.44
C PHE A 61 9.52 7.52 4.25
N ASP A 62 10.42 6.56 4.15
CA ASP A 62 11.72 6.58 4.81
C ASP A 62 12.82 6.15 3.83
N ALA A 63 14.05 6.62 4.05
CA ALA A 63 15.20 6.21 3.26
C ALA A 63 15.76 4.92 3.87
N SER A 64 15.65 3.81 3.17
CA SER A 64 16.06 2.51 3.69
C SER A 64 16.86 1.76 2.65
N ASN A 65 18.03 1.30 3.04
CA ASN A 65 18.89 0.43 2.23
C ASN A 65 18.85 -1.01 2.76
N ALA A 66 17.75 -1.39 3.41
CA ALA A 66 17.58 -2.70 4.03
C ALA A 66 17.53 -3.84 3.01
N ILE A 67 17.16 -3.54 1.76
CA ILE A 67 17.12 -4.49 0.65
C ILE A 67 18.04 -3.99 -0.45
N ASN A 68 18.96 -4.85 -0.90
CA ASN A 68 19.96 -4.48 -1.89
C ASN A 68 19.27 -4.09 -3.21
N GLY A 69 19.50 -2.85 -3.66
CA GLY A 69 18.84 -2.29 -4.84
C GLY A 69 17.44 -1.71 -4.59
N LYS A 70 17.07 -1.45 -3.32
CA LYS A 70 15.92 -0.62 -2.92
C LYS A 70 16.40 0.42 -1.88
N ASP A 71 16.43 1.70 -2.24
CA ASP A 71 16.89 2.79 -1.36
C ASP A 71 15.77 3.51 -0.59
N SER A 72 14.54 2.99 -0.61
CA SER A 72 13.40 3.60 0.08
C SER A 72 12.45 2.56 0.67
N ALA A 73 11.81 2.94 1.76
CA ALA A 73 10.78 2.17 2.44
C ALA A 73 9.50 2.99 2.57
N ILE A 74 8.36 2.35 2.31
CA ILE A 74 7.02 2.91 2.47
C ILE A 74 6.35 2.10 3.57
N THR A 75 6.21 2.68 4.75
CA THR A 75 5.45 2.07 5.85
C THR A 75 3.99 2.46 5.71
N LEU A 76 3.11 1.48 5.62
CA LEU A 76 1.66 1.58 5.54
C LEU A 76 1.07 1.02 6.83
N GLN A 77 0.31 1.80 7.56
CA GLN A 77 -0.24 1.48 8.86
C GLN A 77 -1.76 1.65 8.85
N TRP A 78 -2.47 0.73 9.50
CA TRP A 78 -3.91 0.79 9.73
C TRP A 78 -4.25 0.46 11.18
N SER A 79 -5.41 0.95 11.64
CA SER A 79 -5.82 0.87 13.05
C SER A 79 -7.00 -0.08 13.27
N GLY A 80 -6.95 -1.26 12.64
CA GLY A 80 -7.89 -2.36 12.89
C GLY A 80 -9.26 -2.20 12.22
N ASP A 81 -9.51 -1.09 11.52
CA ASP A 81 -10.66 -0.99 10.63
C ASP A 81 -10.38 -1.82 9.35
N PRO A 82 -11.31 -2.70 8.94
CA PRO A 82 -11.10 -3.61 7.84
C PRO A 82 -11.01 -2.89 6.48
N ARG A 83 -11.61 -1.70 6.33
CA ARG A 83 -11.51 -0.88 5.10
C ARG A 83 -10.13 -0.23 5.00
N GLU A 84 -9.58 0.21 6.13
CA GLU A 84 -8.18 0.66 6.20
C GLU A 84 -7.22 -0.49 5.90
N GLU A 85 -7.48 -1.69 6.44
CA GLU A 85 -6.70 -2.91 6.14
C GLU A 85 -6.72 -3.22 4.64
N ALA A 86 -7.90 -3.28 4.03
CA ALA A 86 -8.07 -3.47 2.60
C ALA A 86 -7.26 -2.44 1.81
N SER A 87 -7.35 -1.18 2.20
CA SER A 87 -6.66 -0.09 1.53
C SER A 87 -5.14 -0.24 1.57
N VAL A 88 -4.59 -0.56 2.75
CA VAL A 88 -3.17 -0.83 2.93
C VAL A 88 -2.71 -2.02 2.08
N VAL A 89 -3.43 -3.14 2.14
CA VAL A 89 -3.04 -4.37 1.45
C VAL A 89 -3.14 -4.21 -0.07
N MET A 90 -4.16 -3.49 -0.58
CA MET A 90 -4.29 -3.17 -2.01
C MET A 90 -3.14 -2.28 -2.51
N ILE A 91 -2.77 -1.25 -1.76
CA ILE A 91 -1.63 -0.38 -2.12
C ILE A 91 -0.34 -1.18 -2.10
N ALA A 92 -0.14 -2.03 -1.09
CA ALA A 92 1.03 -2.91 -1.00
C ALA A 92 1.10 -3.89 -2.19
N ALA A 93 -0.02 -4.52 -2.56
CA ALA A 93 -0.11 -5.41 -3.72
C ALA A 93 0.21 -4.67 -5.02
N ALA A 94 -0.37 -3.48 -5.23
CA ALA A 94 -0.13 -2.65 -6.41
C ALA A 94 1.35 -2.25 -6.54
N LEU A 95 2.00 -1.85 -5.44
CA LEU A 95 3.43 -1.53 -5.41
C LEU A 95 4.30 -2.75 -5.74
N ALA A 96 3.96 -3.91 -5.17
CA ALA A 96 4.68 -5.14 -5.41
C ALA A 96 4.54 -5.61 -6.87
N GLN A 97 3.36 -5.48 -7.46
CA GLN A 97 3.09 -5.94 -8.82
C GLN A 97 3.61 -4.97 -9.90
N ASP A 98 3.36 -3.66 -9.78
CA ASP A 98 3.72 -2.68 -10.80
C ASP A 98 5.21 -2.31 -10.75
N SER A 99 5.75 -2.14 -9.55
CA SER A 99 7.10 -1.59 -9.33
C SER A 99 8.09 -2.62 -8.75
N GLY A 100 7.66 -3.87 -8.61
CA GLY A 100 8.49 -4.93 -8.03
C GLY A 100 8.94 -4.61 -6.60
N ALA A 101 8.10 -3.93 -5.82
CA ALA A 101 8.41 -3.63 -4.42
C ALA A 101 8.42 -4.90 -3.57
N VAL A 102 9.36 -5.01 -2.65
CA VAL A 102 9.39 -6.11 -1.67
C VAL A 102 8.63 -5.65 -0.45
N VAL A 103 7.54 -6.33 -0.10
CA VAL A 103 6.71 -5.93 1.05
C VAL A 103 6.99 -6.82 2.23
N ARG A 104 7.17 -6.26 3.42
CA ARG A 104 7.18 -6.99 4.69
C ARG A 104 5.90 -6.78 5.45
N GLY A 105 5.31 -7.89 5.88
CA GLY A 105 4.13 -7.90 6.74
C GLY A 105 4.41 -7.51 8.18
N PRO A 106 3.35 -7.38 8.99
CA PRO A 106 3.47 -7.08 10.42
C PRO A 106 4.20 -8.17 11.20
N ASP A 107 4.18 -9.41 10.73
CA ASP A 107 4.97 -10.55 11.25
C ASP A 107 6.45 -10.52 10.82
N GLY A 108 6.90 -9.47 10.13
CA GLY A 108 8.27 -9.35 9.61
C GLY A 108 8.59 -10.24 8.41
N SER A 109 7.64 -11.09 8.00
CA SER A 109 7.77 -11.96 6.83
C SER A 109 7.65 -11.17 5.52
N GLU A 110 8.52 -11.46 4.57
CA GLU A 110 8.45 -10.93 3.22
C GLU A 110 7.27 -11.55 2.47
N LYS A 111 6.48 -10.71 1.82
CA LYS A 111 5.29 -11.06 1.07
C LYS A 111 5.50 -10.71 -0.39
N ASN A 112 5.21 -11.68 -1.25
CA ASN A 112 5.25 -11.49 -2.69
C ASN A 112 3.96 -10.80 -3.17
N ALA A 113 4.00 -10.22 -4.37
CA ALA A 113 2.86 -9.56 -4.99
C ALA A 113 1.62 -10.46 -5.05
N ASP A 114 1.80 -11.75 -5.33
CA ASP A 114 0.73 -12.74 -5.41
C ASP A 114 0.04 -12.95 -4.05
N GLU A 115 0.82 -13.13 -2.97
CA GLU A 115 0.28 -13.26 -1.62
C GLU A 115 -0.46 -12.00 -1.16
N LEU A 116 0.06 -10.81 -1.51
CA LEU A 116 -0.59 -9.55 -1.18
C LEU A 116 -1.87 -9.35 -1.97
N THR A 117 -1.89 -9.75 -3.24
CA THR A 117 -3.09 -9.67 -4.08
C THR A 117 -4.17 -10.59 -3.53
N ALA A 118 -3.82 -11.84 -3.24
CA ALA A 118 -4.75 -12.79 -2.60
C ALA A 118 -5.23 -12.30 -1.24
N ALA A 119 -4.36 -11.66 -0.44
CA ALA A 119 -4.76 -11.04 0.82
C ALA A 119 -5.70 -9.84 0.61
N ALA A 120 -5.43 -8.97 -0.37
CA ALA A 120 -6.27 -7.84 -0.70
C ALA A 120 -7.67 -8.29 -1.13
N GLU A 121 -7.76 -9.31 -1.99
CA GLU A 121 -9.02 -9.91 -2.41
C GLU A 121 -9.78 -10.51 -1.23
N LYS A 122 -9.08 -11.22 -0.33
CA LYS A 122 -9.70 -11.84 0.84
C LYS A 122 -10.26 -10.80 1.81
N VAL A 123 -9.54 -9.71 2.07
CA VAL A 123 -10.01 -8.63 2.94
C VAL A 123 -11.16 -7.89 2.27
N PHE A 124 -11.06 -7.61 0.96
CA PHE A 124 -12.13 -6.98 0.19
C PHE A 124 -13.41 -7.82 0.14
N ALA A 125 -13.29 -9.14 -0.06
CA ALA A 125 -14.42 -10.06 -0.03
C ALA A 125 -15.04 -10.21 1.37
N GLY A 126 -14.34 -9.83 2.44
CA GLY A 126 -14.88 -9.74 3.78
C GLY A 126 -15.62 -8.42 4.08
N LEU A 127 -15.49 -7.42 3.19
CA LEU A 127 -16.14 -6.11 3.29
C LEU A 127 -17.42 -6.02 2.46
N VAL A 128 -17.52 -6.79 1.36
CA VAL A 128 -18.70 -6.93 0.48
C VAL A 128 -19.68 -7.96 1.05
#